data_AF-A0A965YFE4-F1
#
_entry.id   AF-A0A965YFE4-F1
#
_cell.length_a   1.000
_cell.length_b   1.000
_cell.length_c   1.000
_cell.angle_alpha   90.00
_cell.angle_beta   90.00
_cell.angle_gamma   90.00
#
_symmetry.space_group_name_H-M   'P 1'
#
loop_
_entity.id
_entity.type
_entity.pdbx_description
1 polymer ?
#
loop_
_entity_poly.entity_id
_entity_poly.type
_entity_poly.pdbx_seq_one_letter_code
_entity_poly.pdbx_strand_id
1 'polypeptide(L)'
;MFNLLQRLMLIMMAPDGGDAGSGGTPPADTSTPPADAPPADPAKPAGTDTPPATLPADQPPKPPLPKYSSQLSPAKRESEEYQKYLYKHGDLNELADDYVALNKRMEKSLELPGKDAKPEEVKAFLQKLGVPEEPGAYKLENSLSETNPLYKDMEGEMRKQFFRAGLTNRQAQNMWSLLTEGYKQATTYMEQQKAQQAQTFDARLAATLDKTYTVKSERDSAMKETANLFKQHIQRTGLGKLYKDSGLIYNPDFVMAMAAEEKARSGNSFVQGQPGGKQDESIGAFGTGYHKSFKDQVGR
;
A
#
# COMPACT_ATOMS: atom_id res chain seq x y z
N MET A 1 5.36 -15.15 8.23
CA MET A 1 4.10 -14.38 8.39
C MET A 1 4.00 -13.13 7.50
N PHE A 2 5.12 -12.51 7.08
CA PHE A 2 5.12 -11.39 6.12
C PHE A 2 4.43 -11.69 4.76
N ASN A 3 4.38 -12.96 4.36
CA ASN A 3 3.77 -13.40 3.10
C ASN A 3 2.22 -13.37 3.10
N LEU A 4 1.56 -13.31 4.27
CA LEU A 4 0.09 -13.30 4.33
C LEU A 4 -0.49 -11.90 4.10
N LEU A 5 0.19 -10.86 4.59
CA LEU A 5 -0.19 -9.46 4.39
C LEU A 5 0.03 -9.00 2.94
N GLN A 6 1.10 -9.46 2.27
CA GLN A 6 1.29 -9.24 0.83
C GLN A 6 0.21 -9.93 0.00
N ARG A 7 -0.22 -11.15 0.36
CA ARG A 7 -1.33 -11.83 -0.34
C ARG A 7 -2.68 -11.17 -0.08
N LEU A 8 -2.93 -10.61 1.11
CA LEU A 8 -4.19 -9.92 1.39
C LEU A 8 -4.33 -8.60 0.62
N MET A 9 -3.23 -7.83 0.45
CA MET A 9 -3.24 -6.65 -0.42
C MET A 9 -3.34 -7.01 -1.90
N LEU A 10 -2.75 -8.13 -2.34
CA LEU A 10 -2.80 -8.55 -3.74
C LEU A 10 -4.20 -9.01 -4.17
N ILE A 11 -5.04 -9.50 -3.25
CA ILE A 11 -6.43 -9.88 -3.53
C ILE A 11 -7.35 -8.66 -3.63
N MET A 12 -7.02 -7.53 -2.99
CA MET A 12 -7.81 -6.28 -3.12
C MET A 12 -7.45 -5.43 -4.35
N MET A 13 -6.44 -5.82 -5.13
CA MET A 13 -6.01 -5.13 -6.35
C MET A 13 -6.15 -5.97 -7.61
N ALA A 14 -6.86 -7.11 -7.56
CA ALA A 14 -7.25 -7.80 -8.78
C ALA A 14 -8.38 -6.99 -9.46
N PRO A 15 -8.15 -6.35 -10.62
CA PRO A 15 -9.24 -5.74 -11.37
C PRO A 15 -10.17 -6.86 -11.83
N ASP A 16 -11.43 -6.73 -11.42
CA ASP A 16 -12.52 -7.55 -11.94
C ASP A 16 -12.51 -7.42 -13.46
N GLY A 17 -12.23 -8.53 -14.14
CA GLY A 17 -12.14 -8.61 -15.59
C GLY A 17 -13.52 -8.47 -16.21
N GLY A 18 -13.95 -7.23 -16.42
CA GLY A 18 -15.16 -6.85 -17.16
C GLY A 18 -14.82 -6.38 -18.56
N ASP A 19 -14.87 -7.31 -19.50
CA ASP A 19 -14.89 -7.09 -20.95
C ASP A 19 -16.17 -6.36 -21.37
N ALA A 20 -16.03 -5.17 -21.98
CA ALA A 20 -17.01 -4.57 -22.88
C ALA A 20 -16.31 -3.48 -23.71
N GLY A 21 -16.16 -3.75 -25.01
CA GLY A 21 -15.44 -2.90 -25.95
C GLY A 21 -16.21 -1.71 -26.51
N SER A 22 -15.46 -0.93 -27.30
CA SER A 22 -15.85 -0.17 -28.50
C SER A 22 -15.44 1.31 -28.48
N GLY A 23 -14.38 1.61 -29.25
CA GLY A 23 -14.42 2.69 -30.24
C GLY A 23 -13.87 4.06 -29.85
N GLY A 24 -12.63 4.36 -30.26
CA GLY A 24 -12.13 5.74 -30.30
C GLY A 24 -10.62 5.86 -30.51
N THR A 25 -10.16 5.67 -31.75
CA THR A 25 -8.78 5.95 -32.20
C THR A 25 -8.45 7.44 -32.14
N PRO A 26 -7.30 7.87 -31.59
CA PRO A 26 -6.70 9.16 -31.90
C PRO A 26 -5.69 9.02 -33.05
N PRO A 27 -5.61 9.96 -34.00
CA PRO A 27 -4.52 9.95 -34.96
C PRO A 27 -3.25 10.56 -34.36
N ALA A 28 -2.14 9.90 -34.67
CA ALA A 28 -0.78 10.42 -34.52
C ALA A 28 -0.30 10.93 -35.88
N ASP A 29 0.39 12.07 -35.90
CA ASP A 29 1.25 12.54 -36.99
C ASP A 29 2.30 13.48 -36.36
N THR A 30 3.53 13.06 -36.09
CA THR A 30 4.76 12.95 -36.92
C THR A 30 5.34 14.27 -37.50
N SER A 31 6.63 14.47 -37.20
CA SER A 31 7.69 15.03 -38.08
C SER A 31 8.04 16.55 -38.07
N THR A 32 9.03 16.90 -37.22
CA THR A 32 10.37 17.57 -37.41
C THR A 32 10.65 18.68 -38.50
N PRO A 33 11.81 19.42 -38.47
CA PRO A 33 11.94 20.89 -38.68
C PRO A 33 12.65 21.28 -40.02
N PRO A 34 12.85 22.59 -40.34
CA PRO A 34 14.20 23.22 -40.33
C PRO A 34 14.17 24.75 -40.00
N ALA A 35 15.16 25.39 -39.35
CA ALA A 35 16.48 25.88 -39.80
C ALA A 35 16.46 26.87 -40.99
N ASP A 36 16.82 28.15 -40.76
CA ASP A 36 17.62 28.93 -41.71
C ASP A 36 18.27 30.17 -41.07
N ALA A 37 19.59 30.25 -41.24
CA ALA A 37 20.44 31.43 -41.09
C ALA A 37 21.28 31.51 -42.37
N PRO A 38 21.53 32.70 -42.93
CA PRO A 38 22.90 33.01 -43.39
C PRO A 38 23.19 34.54 -43.46
N PRO A 39 24.38 35.02 -43.89
CA PRO A 39 25.76 34.47 -43.83
C PRO A 39 26.82 35.48 -43.28
N ALA A 40 28.05 34.98 -43.08
CA ALA A 40 29.31 35.74 -42.86
C ALA A 40 29.84 36.38 -44.17
N ASP A 41 30.73 37.40 -44.18
CA ASP A 41 32.22 37.39 -43.99
C ASP A 41 32.76 38.84 -44.30
N PRO A 42 34.07 39.24 -44.28
CA PRO A 42 35.29 38.75 -43.59
C PRO A 42 36.25 39.85 -42.97
N ALA A 43 37.32 39.39 -42.28
CA ALA A 43 38.72 39.93 -42.17
C ALA A 43 39.21 41.03 -41.15
N LYS A 44 40.05 40.57 -40.19
CA LYS A 44 41.40 41.01 -39.65
C LYS A 44 42.06 42.38 -40.04
N PRO A 45 43.19 42.85 -39.39
CA PRO A 45 43.64 42.87 -37.97
C PRO A 45 44.30 44.22 -37.49
N ALA A 46 44.71 44.24 -36.20
CA ALA A 46 45.90 44.91 -35.61
C ALA A 46 45.91 46.41 -35.25
N GLY A 47 45.96 46.66 -33.92
CA GLY A 47 46.93 47.53 -33.24
C GLY A 47 46.72 49.05 -33.23
N THR A 48 46.46 49.64 -32.05
CA THR A 48 47.42 50.47 -31.27
C THR A 48 46.75 51.12 -30.03
N ASP A 49 47.49 51.11 -28.91
CA ASP A 49 47.59 52.11 -27.84
C ASP A 49 46.38 52.51 -26.94
N THR A 50 46.45 52.07 -25.69
CA THR A 50 45.93 52.71 -24.44
C THR A 50 46.49 54.13 -24.20
N PRO A 51 46.02 54.94 -23.21
CA PRO A 51 44.67 55.27 -22.65
C PRO A 51 44.55 56.85 -22.53
N PRO A 52 43.72 57.54 -21.69
CA PRO A 52 42.76 57.13 -20.65
C PRO A 52 41.40 57.91 -20.57
N ALA A 53 40.59 57.51 -19.57
CA ALA A 53 39.36 58.13 -19.03
C ALA A 53 38.09 57.92 -19.89
N THR A 54 37.03 57.31 -19.37
CA THR A 54 36.16 57.87 -18.32
C THR A 54 35.22 56.78 -17.80
N LEU A 55 34.95 56.73 -16.49
CA LEU A 55 33.97 55.84 -15.86
C LEU A 55 32.54 56.06 -16.44
N PRO A 56 31.73 55.02 -16.71
CA PRO A 56 30.29 55.17 -16.77
C PRO A 56 29.70 54.93 -15.37
N ALA A 57 29.24 56.01 -14.76
CA ALA A 57 28.28 55.97 -13.67
C ALA A 57 26.89 55.73 -14.27
N ASP A 58 26.33 54.54 -14.04
CA ASP A 58 24.87 54.34 -14.13
C ASP A 58 24.46 53.17 -13.23
N GLN A 59 24.35 53.44 -11.92
CA GLN A 59 23.58 52.60 -11.01
C GLN A 59 22.32 53.39 -10.61
N PRO A 60 21.12 52.79 -10.69
CA PRO A 60 19.89 53.44 -10.26
C PRO A 60 20.00 53.90 -8.80
N PRO A 61 19.38 55.03 -8.42
CA PRO A 61 19.58 55.64 -7.11
C PRO A 61 19.15 54.67 -6.00
N LYS A 62 20.14 54.18 -5.24
CA LYS A 62 19.90 53.36 -4.05
C LYS A 62 19.02 54.17 -3.08
N PRO A 63 17.93 53.60 -2.54
CA PRO A 63 17.08 54.30 -1.58
C PRO A 63 17.93 54.82 -0.40
N PRO A 64 17.58 55.98 0.18
CA PRO A 64 18.36 56.56 1.27
C PRO A 64 18.33 55.61 2.47
N LEU A 65 19.51 55.31 3.02
CA LEU A 65 19.65 54.45 4.19
C LEU A 65 18.90 55.08 5.39
N PRO A 66 18.25 54.26 6.24
CA PRO A 66 17.53 54.77 7.41
C PRO A 66 18.44 55.58 8.35
N LYS A 67 17.92 56.59 9.04
CA LYS A 67 18.73 57.51 9.88
C LYS A 67 19.57 56.78 10.94
N TYR A 68 19.07 55.67 11.47
CA TYR A 68 19.75 54.84 12.47
C TYR A 68 20.95 54.05 11.90
N SER A 69 21.02 53.84 10.58
CA SER A 69 22.12 53.10 9.92
C SER A 69 23.49 53.77 10.10
N SER A 70 23.51 55.08 10.38
CA SER A 70 24.70 55.88 10.69
C SER A 70 25.46 55.36 11.92
N GLN A 71 24.78 54.64 12.81
CA GLN A 71 25.35 54.03 14.02
C GLN A 71 26.09 52.70 13.72
N LEU A 72 25.95 52.14 12.52
CA LEU A 72 26.64 50.93 12.09
C LEU A 72 28.05 51.23 11.57
N SER A 73 28.96 50.27 11.67
CA SER A 73 30.31 50.37 11.07
C SER A 73 30.24 50.55 9.55
N PRO A 74 31.17 51.30 8.92
CA PRO A 74 31.17 51.53 7.46
C PRO A 74 31.04 50.24 6.63
N ALA A 75 31.77 49.18 7.01
CA ALA A 75 31.72 47.88 6.35
C ALA A 75 30.33 47.20 6.34
N LYS A 76 29.48 47.47 7.34
CA LYS A 76 28.11 46.92 7.41
C LYS A 76 27.09 47.80 6.71
N ARG A 77 27.38 49.10 6.54
CA ARG A 77 26.56 50.02 5.76
C ARG A 77 26.70 49.80 4.26
N GLU A 78 27.87 49.34 3.82
CA GLU A 78 28.22 49.15 2.41
C GLU A 78 27.96 47.71 1.92
N SER A 79 27.78 46.76 2.83
CA SER A 79 27.43 45.38 2.49
C SER A 79 26.02 45.29 1.90
N GLU A 80 25.90 44.72 0.70
CA GLU A 80 24.62 44.51 0.00
C GLU A 80 23.65 43.63 0.80
N GLU A 81 24.18 42.65 1.55
CA GLU A 81 23.38 41.79 2.41
C GLU A 81 22.70 42.59 3.53
N TYR A 82 23.46 43.44 4.23
CA TYR A 82 22.91 44.27 5.30
C TYR A 82 21.95 45.33 4.76
N GLN A 83 22.27 46.00 3.66
CA GLN A 83 21.40 46.99 3.03
C GLN A 83 20.01 46.42 2.72
N LYS A 84 19.93 45.18 2.21
CA LYS A 84 18.66 44.49 1.89
C LYS A 84 17.72 44.35 3.10
N TYR A 85 18.26 44.19 4.30
CA TYR A 85 17.46 44.09 5.53
C TYR A 85 17.25 45.47 6.18
N LEU A 86 18.24 46.35 6.14
CA LEU A 86 18.13 47.71 6.70
C LEU A 86 17.04 48.54 6.00
N TYR A 87 16.84 48.39 4.70
CA TYR A 87 15.76 49.10 4.00
C TYR A 87 14.35 48.66 4.40
N LYS A 88 14.20 47.55 5.12
CA LYS A 88 12.88 47.02 5.53
C LYS A 88 12.35 47.61 6.82
N HIS A 89 13.20 48.28 7.61
CA HIS A 89 12.81 48.85 8.90
C HIS A 89 13.02 50.36 8.87
N GLY A 90 11.95 51.12 9.15
CA GLY A 90 11.94 52.57 9.11
C GLY A 90 12.65 53.23 10.30
N ASP A 91 12.62 52.56 11.46
CA ASP A 91 13.32 53.01 12.66
C ASP A 91 14.05 51.87 13.42
N LEU A 92 14.81 52.25 14.46
CA LEU A 92 15.58 51.30 15.26
C LEU A 92 14.69 50.42 16.16
N ASN A 93 13.50 50.91 16.52
CA ASN A 93 12.57 50.19 17.38
C ASN A 93 11.92 49.03 16.61
N GLU A 94 11.53 49.24 15.35
CA GLU A 94 11.03 48.21 14.44
C GLU A 94 12.08 47.11 14.22
N LEU A 95 13.35 47.47 14.04
CA LEU A 95 14.44 46.49 13.94
C LEU A 95 14.61 45.68 15.24
N ALA A 96 14.51 46.34 16.40
CA ALA A 96 14.61 45.69 17.70
C ALA A 96 13.40 44.76 17.98
N ASP A 97 12.19 45.19 17.63
CA ASP A 97 10.96 44.41 17.76
C ASP A 97 11.00 43.18 16.85
N ASP A 98 11.48 43.33 15.61
CA ASP A 98 11.67 42.20 14.69
C ASP A 98 12.78 41.25 15.16
N TYR A 99 13.85 41.75 15.77
CA TYR A 99 14.88 40.89 16.41
C TYR A 99 14.31 40.12 17.60
N VAL A 100 13.51 40.76 18.46
CA VAL A 100 12.83 40.09 19.58
C VAL A 100 11.82 39.06 19.06
N ALA A 101 11.06 39.37 18.01
CA ALA A 101 10.13 38.45 17.38
C ALA A 101 10.87 37.26 16.72
N LEU A 102 12.03 37.51 16.10
CA LEU A 102 12.89 36.48 15.55
C LEU A 102 13.44 35.57 16.66
N ASN A 103 13.97 36.13 17.75
CA ASN A 103 14.45 35.34 18.89
C ASN A 103 13.33 34.50 19.49
N LYS A 104 12.13 35.07 19.71
CA LYS A 104 10.96 34.31 20.17
C LYS A 104 10.55 33.18 19.22
N ARG A 105 10.79 33.32 17.91
CA ARG A 105 10.55 32.27 16.91
C ARG A 105 11.66 31.23 16.93
N MET A 106 12.93 31.64 17.04
CA MET A 106 14.08 30.74 17.12
C MET A 106 14.05 29.89 18.41
N GLU A 107 13.68 30.48 19.54
CA GLU A 107 13.47 29.77 20.81
C GLU A 107 12.39 28.69 20.71
N LYS A 108 11.39 28.89 19.85
CA LYS A 108 10.33 27.91 19.57
C LYS A 108 10.67 26.95 18.44
N SER A 109 11.74 27.22 17.69
CA SER A 109 12.15 26.39 16.57
C SER A 109 12.99 25.22 17.07
N LEU A 110 12.67 24.02 16.60
CA LEU A 110 13.52 22.87 16.82
C LEU A 110 14.59 22.85 15.73
N GLU A 111 15.85 22.84 16.13
CA GLU A 111 16.96 22.65 15.19
C GLU A 111 16.84 21.26 14.55
N LEU A 112 16.72 21.24 13.22
CA LEU A 112 16.72 20.01 12.45
C LEU A 112 18.12 19.40 12.50
N PRO A 113 18.27 18.14 12.94
CA PRO A 113 19.54 17.45 12.86
C PRO A 113 20.05 17.44 11.42
N GLY A 114 21.32 17.77 11.23
CA GLY A 114 21.98 17.66 9.93
C GLY A 114 22.05 16.20 9.46
N LYS A 115 22.40 15.98 8.18
CA LYS A 115 22.52 14.63 7.60
C LYS A 115 23.56 13.75 8.32
N ASP A 116 24.54 14.38 8.95
CA ASP A 116 25.63 13.73 9.71
C ASP A 116 25.44 13.81 11.23
N ALA A 117 24.24 14.19 11.69
CA ALA A 117 23.96 14.29 13.12
C ALA A 117 24.11 12.94 13.82
N LYS A 118 24.61 12.97 15.06
CA LYS A 118 24.80 11.73 15.83
C LYS A 118 23.44 11.08 16.12
N PRO A 119 23.37 9.74 16.22
CA PRO A 119 22.11 9.04 16.55
C PRO A 119 21.43 9.56 17.82
N GLU A 120 22.23 10.02 18.79
CA GLU A 120 21.75 10.62 20.05
C GLU A 120 21.06 11.97 19.84
N GLU A 121 21.58 12.82 18.95
CA GLU A 121 20.99 14.13 18.61
C GLU A 121 19.67 13.94 17.86
N VAL A 122 19.63 12.98 16.93
CA VAL A 122 18.41 12.59 16.23
C VAL A 122 17.36 12.06 17.21
N LYS A 123 17.75 11.20 18.16
CA LYS A 123 16.85 10.68 19.19
C LYS A 123 16.28 11.80 20.06
N ALA A 124 17.11 12.73 20.53
CA ALA A 124 16.67 13.87 21.33
C ALA A 124 15.70 14.78 20.56
N PHE A 125 15.94 15.00 19.27
CA PHE A 125 15.03 15.75 18.39
C PHE A 125 13.68 15.02 18.22
N LEU A 126 13.69 13.72 17.95
CA LEU A 126 12.48 12.91 17.81
C LEU A 126 11.66 12.87 19.12
N GLN A 127 12.32 12.78 20.28
CA GLN A 127 11.65 12.87 21.57
C GLN A 127 10.97 14.23 21.77
N LYS A 128 11.62 15.34 21.39
CA LYS A 128 11.02 16.68 21.43
C LYS A 128 9.81 16.81 20.48
N LEU A 129 9.80 16.07 19.37
CA LEU A 129 8.65 15.98 18.48
C LEU A 129 7.50 15.12 19.04
N GLY A 130 7.72 14.38 20.14
CA GLY A 130 6.72 13.51 20.74
C GLY A 130 6.72 12.08 20.18
N VAL A 131 7.84 11.65 19.61
CA VAL A 131 8.11 10.24 19.32
C VAL A 131 8.43 9.53 20.64
N PRO A 132 7.79 8.39 20.95
CA PRO A 132 8.09 7.63 22.16
C PRO A 132 9.54 7.11 22.19
N GLU A 133 10.09 6.87 23.39
CA GLU A 133 11.46 6.36 23.54
C GLU A 133 11.60 4.90 23.12
N GLU A 134 10.50 4.15 23.16
CA GLU A 134 10.44 2.73 22.82
C GLU A 134 9.17 2.40 22.03
N PRO A 135 9.21 1.37 21.15
CA PRO A 135 8.03 0.94 20.39
C PRO A 135 6.81 0.59 21.26
N GLY A 136 7.03 0.08 22.47
CA GLY A 136 5.93 -0.29 23.37
C GLY A 136 5.12 0.90 23.88
N ALA A 137 5.72 2.11 23.90
CA ALA A 137 5.13 3.29 24.51
C ALA A 137 4.09 4.03 23.63
N TYR A 138 3.83 3.55 22.42
CA TYR A 138 2.75 4.09 21.59
C TYR A 138 1.38 3.90 22.25
N LYS A 139 0.50 4.88 22.13
CA LYS A 139 -0.89 4.78 22.61
C LYS A 139 -1.82 4.47 21.45
N LEU A 140 -1.83 3.21 21.02
CA LEU A 140 -2.74 2.73 19.98
C LEU A 140 -4.04 2.27 20.65
N GLU A 141 -5.18 2.85 20.26
CA GLU A 141 -6.49 2.44 20.77
C GLU A 141 -6.84 1.02 20.27
N ASN A 142 -7.40 0.22 21.18
CA ASN A 142 -7.25 -1.23 21.08
C ASN A 142 -8.55 -2.02 21.12
N SER A 143 -9.62 -1.49 20.53
CA SER A 143 -10.94 -2.13 20.59
C SER A 143 -11.01 -3.51 19.89
N LEU A 144 -10.03 -3.86 19.05
CA LEU A 144 -10.05 -5.09 18.23
C LEU A 144 -8.96 -6.12 18.57
N SER A 145 -7.89 -5.76 19.30
CA SER A 145 -6.83 -6.74 19.60
C SER A 145 -7.14 -7.67 20.76
N GLU A 146 -8.02 -7.24 21.69
CA GLU A 146 -8.39 -8.06 22.85
C GLU A 146 -9.19 -9.31 22.44
N THR A 147 -9.89 -9.24 21.32
CA THR A 147 -10.76 -10.32 20.83
C THR A 147 -10.12 -11.17 19.74
N ASN A 148 -9.04 -10.71 19.11
CA ASN A 148 -8.43 -11.38 17.97
C ASN A 148 -6.89 -11.41 18.04
N PRO A 149 -6.26 -12.58 18.24
CA PRO A 149 -4.80 -12.72 18.31
C PRO A 149 -4.07 -12.13 17.10
N LEU A 150 -4.68 -12.18 15.91
CA LEU A 150 -4.11 -11.64 14.67
C LEU A 150 -3.94 -10.12 14.73
N TYR A 151 -4.84 -9.41 15.42
CA TYR A 151 -4.73 -7.97 15.63
C TYR A 151 -3.66 -7.62 16.66
N LYS A 152 -3.50 -8.43 17.70
CA LYS A 152 -2.45 -8.24 18.71
C LYS A 152 -1.06 -8.36 18.09
N ASP A 153 -0.87 -9.36 17.21
CA ASP A 153 0.39 -9.52 16.47
C ASP A 153 0.62 -8.35 15.50
N MET A 154 -0.42 -7.92 14.79
CA MET A 154 -0.36 -6.77 13.88
C MET A 154 -0.01 -5.48 14.64
N GLU A 155 -0.61 -5.24 15.80
CA GLU A 155 -0.34 -4.08 16.65
C GLU A 155 1.12 -4.04 17.08
N GLY A 156 1.66 -5.17 17.56
CA GLY A 156 3.06 -5.28 17.96
C GLY A 156 4.04 -4.96 16.84
N GLU A 157 3.77 -5.41 15.62
CA GLU A 157 4.59 -5.09 14.45
C GLU A 157 4.42 -3.63 14.01
N MET A 158 3.20 -3.09 14.02
CA MET A 158 2.95 -1.69 13.64
C MET A 158 3.64 -0.73 14.60
N ARG A 159 3.66 -1.00 15.91
CA ARG A 159 4.42 -0.23 16.91
C ARG A 159 5.91 -0.15 16.57
N LYS A 160 6.51 -1.26 16.15
CA LYS A 160 7.93 -1.28 15.71
C LYS A 160 8.13 -0.46 14.43
N GLN A 161 7.20 -0.55 13.49
CA GLN A 161 7.28 0.24 12.23
C GLN A 161 7.11 1.73 12.49
N PHE A 162 6.16 2.13 13.35
CA PHE A 162 5.96 3.52 13.74
C PHE A 162 7.19 4.10 14.44
N PHE A 163 7.83 3.33 15.33
CA PHE A 163 9.07 3.72 15.97
C PHE A 163 10.20 3.93 14.94
N ARG A 164 10.38 2.98 14.02
CA ARG A 164 11.39 3.08 12.95
C ARG A 164 11.14 4.26 12.02
N ALA A 165 9.87 4.57 11.76
CA ALA A 165 9.47 5.71 10.94
C ALA A 165 9.50 7.06 11.70
N GLY A 166 9.85 7.05 12.99
CA GLY A 166 9.91 8.27 13.80
C GLY A 166 8.56 8.96 13.94
N LEU A 167 7.45 8.20 13.94
CA LEU A 167 6.13 8.78 14.05
C LEU A 167 5.86 9.23 15.49
N THR A 168 5.25 10.41 15.62
CA THR A 168 4.73 10.88 16.91
C THR A 168 3.54 10.01 17.34
N ASN A 169 3.22 10.03 18.64
CA ASN A 169 2.05 9.31 19.16
C ASN A 169 0.75 9.63 18.39
N ARG A 170 0.52 10.90 18.09
CA ARG A 170 -0.68 11.35 17.36
C ARG A 170 -0.72 10.80 15.92
N GLN A 171 0.42 10.83 15.22
CA GLN A 171 0.50 10.30 13.85
C GLN A 171 0.30 8.78 13.84
N ALA A 172 0.95 8.07 14.77
CA ALA A 172 0.81 6.63 14.92
C ALA A 172 -0.64 6.23 15.24
N GLN A 173 -1.30 6.96 16.14
CA GLN A 173 -2.71 6.73 16.49
C GLN A 173 -3.63 6.94 15.27
N ASN A 174 -3.46 8.04 14.53
CA ASN A 174 -4.24 8.29 13.32
C ASN A 174 -4.05 7.20 12.25
N MET A 175 -2.81 6.78 12.01
CA MET A 175 -2.52 5.69 11.08
C MET A 175 -3.12 4.37 11.53
N TRP A 176 -3.01 4.06 12.82
CA TRP A 176 -3.59 2.86 13.40
C TRP A 176 -5.11 2.84 13.24
N SER A 177 -5.79 3.94 13.57
CA SER A 177 -7.24 4.08 13.40
C SER A 177 -7.67 3.84 11.96
N LEU A 178 -6.96 4.41 10.97
CA LEU A 178 -7.24 4.19 9.55
C LEU A 178 -7.11 2.71 9.16
N LEU A 179 -6.04 2.05 9.62
CA LEU A 179 -5.80 0.63 9.33
C LEU A 179 -6.86 -0.27 9.98
N THR A 180 -7.21 -0.02 11.23
CA THR A 180 -8.22 -0.81 11.94
C THR A 180 -9.60 -0.62 11.34
N GLU A 181 -9.95 0.59 10.93
CA GLU A 181 -11.22 0.88 10.27
C GLU A 181 -11.29 0.23 8.88
N GLY A 182 -10.22 0.33 8.09
CA GLY A 182 -10.12 -0.33 6.79
C GLY A 182 -10.24 -1.85 6.91
N TYR A 183 -9.61 -2.45 7.91
CA TYR A 183 -9.75 -3.89 8.16
C TYR A 183 -11.18 -4.25 8.57
N LYS A 184 -11.81 -3.50 9.48
CA LYS A 184 -13.19 -3.72 9.91
C LYS A 184 -14.15 -3.68 8.72
N GLN A 185 -14.00 -2.67 7.86
CA GLN A 185 -14.76 -2.53 6.62
C GLN A 185 -14.53 -3.71 5.68
N ALA A 186 -13.28 -4.13 5.48
CA ALA A 186 -12.95 -5.30 4.66
C ALA A 186 -13.58 -6.59 5.21
N THR A 187 -13.53 -6.82 6.52
CA THR A 187 -14.18 -8.00 7.13
C THR A 187 -15.69 -7.96 6.99
N THR A 188 -16.31 -6.80 7.19
CA THR A 188 -17.76 -6.61 7.01
C THR A 188 -18.16 -6.86 5.55
N TYR A 189 -17.39 -6.32 4.61
CA TYR A 189 -17.60 -6.53 3.18
C TYR A 189 -17.46 -8.01 2.79
N MET A 190 -16.44 -8.71 3.32
CA MET A 190 -16.27 -10.13 3.08
C MET A 190 -17.42 -10.96 3.65
N GLU A 191 -17.94 -10.61 4.83
CA GLU A 191 -19.11 -11.28 5.42
C GLU A 191 -20.38 -11.05 4.59
N GLN A 192 -20.60 -9.81 4.12
CA GLN A 192 -21.70 -9.47 3.22
C GLN A 192 -21.58 -10.23 1.89
N GLN A 193 -20.39 -10.29 1.30
CA GLN A 193 -20.12 -11.09 0.09
C GLN A 193 -20.41 -12.57 0.32
N LYS A 194 -19.98 -13.16 1.44
CA LYS A 194 -20.29 -14.55 1.78
C LYS A 194 -21.80 -14.76 1.94
N ALA A 195 -22.50 -13.84 2.61
CA ALA A 195 -23.96 -13.92 2.76
C ALA A 195 -24.68 -13.82 1.41
N GLN A 196 -24.26 -12.90 0.54
CA GLN A 196 -24.79 -12.75 -0.80
C GLN A 196 -24.52 -14.00 -1.66
N GLN A 197 -23.31 -14.55 -1.58
CA GLN A 197 -22.96 -15.80 -2.24
C GLN A 197 -23.84 -16.95 -1.75
N ALA A 198 -24.09 -17.06 -0.45
CA ALA A 198 -24.98 -18.07 0.11
C ALA A 198 -26.42 -17.91 -0.39
N GLN A 199 -26.97 -16.69 -0.39
CA GLN A 199 -28.34 -16.42 -0.84
C GLN A 199 -28.55 -16.69 -2.33
N THR A 200 -27.53 -16.41 -3.13
CA THR A 200 -27.58 -16.56 -4.60
C THR A 200 -27.03 -17.90 -5.08
N PHE A 201 -26.65 -18.80 -4.17
CA PHE A 201 -25.94 -20.03 -4.53
C PHE A 201 -26.74 -20.91 -5.50
N ASP A 202 -28.00 -21.22 -5.18
CA ASP A 202 -28.82 -22.11 -6.02
C ASP A 202 -29.04 -21.53 -7.41
N ALA A 203 -29.26 -20.22 -7.51
CA ALA A 203 -29.41 -19.53 -8.79
C ALA A 203 -28.11 -19.58 -9.61
N ARG A 204 -26.96 -19.34 -8.97
CA ARG A 204 -25.65 -19.42 -9.62
C ARG A 204 -25.31 -20.85 -10.04
N LEU A 205 -25.64 -21.85 -9.21
CA LEU A 205 -25.45 -23.27 -9.54
C LEU A 205 -26.33 -23.68 -10.73
N ALA A 206 -27.60 -23.28 -10.74
CA ALA A 206 -28.49 -23.53 -11.87
C ALA A 206 -27.95 -22.88 -13.15
N ALA A 207 -27.51 -21.62 -13.09
CA ALA A 207 -26.92 -20.91 -14.22
C ALA A 207 -25.63 -21.59 -14.75
N THR A 208 -24.80 -22.17 -13.86
CA THR A 208 -23.64 -22.93 -14.31
C THR A 208 -24.05 -24.23 -15.00
N LEU A 209 -25.07 -24.91 -14.48
CA LEU A 209 -25.59 -26.15 -15.08
C LEU A 209 -26.36 -25.91 -16.39
N ASP A 210 -26.98 -24.75 -16.58
CA ASP A 210 -27.63 -24.36 -17.84
C ASP A 210 -26.65 -24.38 -19.03
N LYS A 211 -25.34 -24.26 -18.78
CA LYS A 211 -24.30 -24.41 -19.82
C LYS A 211 -24.15 -25.84 -20.34
N THR A 212 -24.59 -26.83 -19.56
CA THR A 212 -24.44 -28.25 -19.85
C THR A 212 -25.79 -28.92 -20.17
N TYR A 213 -26.85 -28.50 -19.47
CA TYR A 213 -28.18 -29.10 -19.56
C TYR A 213 -29.17 -28.08 -20.12
N THR A 214 -29.73 -28.37 -21.29
CA THR A 214 -30.74 -27.51 -21.95
C THR A 214 -32.16 -27.81 -21.46
N VAL A 215 -32.40 -29.02 -20.95
CA VAL A 215 -33.71 -29.46 -20.45
C VAL A 215 -33.80 -29.24 -18.93
N LYS A 216 -34.83 -28.51 -18.50
CA LYS A 216 -35.04 -28.14 -17.08
C LYS A 216 -35.05 -29.34 -16.13
N SER A 217 -35.73 -30.44 -16.48
CA SER A 217 -35.82 -31.63 -15.63
C SER A 217 -34.47 -32.35 -15.45
N GLU A 218 -33.62 -32.35 -16.48
CA GLU A 218 -32.28 -32.91 -16.41
C GLU A 218 -31.37 -32.07 -15.51
N ARG A 219 -31.45 -30.74 -15.66
CA ARG A 219 -30.75 -29.79 -14.80
C ARG A 219 -31.16 -29.91 -13.33
N ASP A 220 -32.46 -29.96 -13.05
CA ASP A 220 -32.97 -30.09 -11.69
C ASP A 220 -32.53 -31.43 -11.05
N SER A 221 -32.38 -32.48 -11.87
CA SER A 221 -31.81 -33.76 -11.44
C SER A 221 -30.31 -33.66 -11.16
N ALA A 222 -29.55 -33.02 -12.05
CA ALA A 222 -28.12 -32.77 -11.89
C ALA A 222 -27.81 -31.91 -10.67
N MET A 223 -28.65 -30.92 -10.35
CA MET A 223 -28.54 -30.14 -9.12
C MET A 223 -28.67 -31.02 -7.87
N LYS A 224 -29.71 -31.86 -7.81
CA LYS A 224 -29.93 -32.79 -6.69
C LYS A 224 -28.79 -33.79 -6.55
N GLU A 225 -28.33 -34.34 -7.66
CA GLU A 225 -27.19 -35.27 -7.70
C GLU A 225 -25.92 -34.58 -7.16
N THR A 226 -25.62 -33.38 -7.67
CA THR A 226 -24.47 -32.56 -7.25
C THR A 226 -24.51 -32.28 -5.75
N ALA A 227 -25.65 -31.84 -5.22
CA ALA A 227 -25.82 -31.57 -3.80
C ALA A 227 -25.60 -32.83 -2.93
N ASN A 228 -26.10 -33.99 -3.36
CA ASN A 228 -25.93 -35.24 -2.65
C ASN A 228 -24.48 -35.72 -2.66
N LEU A 229 -23.81 -35.70 -3.82
CA LEU A 229 -22.41 -36.09 -3.96
C LEU A 229 -21.48 -35.16 -3.18
N PHE A 230 -21.73 -33.86 -3.23
CA PHE A 230 -20.96 -32.90 -2.45
C PHE A 230 -21.15 -33.10 -0.95
N LYS A 231 -22.37 -33.42 -0.50
CA LYS A 231 -22.64 -33.78 0.90
C LYS A 231 -21.88 -35.04 1.31
N GLN A 232 -21.82 -36.07 0.45
CA GLN A 232 -21.03 -37.28 0.69
C GLN A 232 -19.54 -36.95 0.80
N HIS A 233 -19.00 -36.12 -0.10
CA HIS A 233 -17.61 -35.64 -0.02
C HIS A 233 -17.32 -34.95 1.30
N ILE A 234 -18.20 -34.04 1.76
CA ILE A 234 -18.05 -33.36 3.06
C ILE A 234 -18.06 -34.37 4.22
N GLN A 235 -18.99 -35.31 4.21
CA GLN A 235 -19.11 -36.33 5.27
C GLN A 235 -17.88 -37.24 5.32
N ARG A 236 -17.35 -37.64 4.15
CA ARG A 236 -16.18 -38.50 4.04
C ARG A 236 -14.89 -37.79 4.45
N THR A 237 -14.69 -36.55 4.02
CA THR A 237 -13.44 -35.81 4.27
C THR A 237 -13.41 -35.10 5.62
N GLY A 238 -14.58 -34.82 6.22
CA GLY A 238 -14.68 -34.00 7.42
C GLY A 238 -14.37 -32.52 7.19
N LEU A 239 -14.15 -32.08 5.93
CA LEU A 239 -13.73 -30.71 5.60
C LEU A 239 -14.89 -29.71 5.54
N GLY A 240 -16.10 -30.12 5.91
CA GLY A 240 -17.30 -29.27 5.84
C GLY A 240 -17.16 -27.94 6.59
N LYS A 241 -16.55 -27.96 7.79
CA LYS A 241 -16.31 -26.72 8.56
C LYS A 241 -15.34 -25.80 7.82
N LEU A 242 -14.22 -26.33 7.32
CA LEU A 242 -13.22 -25.55 6.59
C LEU A 242 -13.81 -24.93 5.31
N TYR A 243 -14.59 -25.70 4.55
CA TYR A 243 -15.25 -25.19 3.35
C TYR A 243 -16.30 -24.13 3.67
N LYS A 244 -17.03 -24.28 4.78
CA LYS A 244 -18.00 -23.27 5.23
C LYS A 244 -17.31 -21.99 5.67
N ASP A 245 -16.26 -22.10 6.48
CA ASP A 245 -15.52 -20.95 7.01
C ASP A 245 -14.81 -20.17 5.88
N SER A 246 -14.28 -20.88 4.88
CA SER A 246 -13.69 -20.27 3.67
C SER A 246 -14.71 -19.71 2.69
N GLY A 247 -15.97 -20.16 2.75
CA GLY A 247 -17.02 -19.81 1.78
C GLY A 247 -17.03 -20.66 0.51
N LEU A 248 -16.13 -21.65 0.40
CA LEU A 248 -16.03 -22.53 -0.77
C LEU A 248 -17.30 -23.34 -1.02
N ILE A 249 -18.10 -23.64 0.02
CA ILE A 249 -19.40 -24.31 -0.18
C ILE A 249 -20.39 -23.51 -1.01
N TYR A 250 -20.17 -22.19 -1.15
CA TYR A 250 -21.02 -21.29 -1.92
C TYR A 250 -20.43 -20.98 -3.30
N ASN A 251 -19.38 -21.68 -3.73
CA ASN A 251 -18.83 -21.56 -5.07
C ASN A 251 -19.36 -22.72 -5.94
N PRO A 252 -20.20 -22.45 -6.97
CA PRO A 252 -20.77 -23.50 -7.82
C PRO A 252 -19.74 -24.40 -8.50
N ASP A 253 -18.67 -23.81 -9.06
CA ASP A 253 -17.64 -24.56 -9.78
C ASP A 253 -16.89 -25.51 -8.85
N PHE A 254 -16.57 -25.03 -7.64
CA PHE A 254 -15.95 -25.86 -6.61
C PHE A 254 -16.88 -27.02 -6.19
N VAL A 255 -18.16 -26.73 -5.93
CA VAL A 255 -19.15 -27.75 -5.52
C VAL A 255 -19.32 -28.81 -6.61
N MET A 256 -19.44 -28.40 -7.86
CA MET A 256 -19.53 -29.34 -9.00
C MET A 256 -18.25 -30.15 -9.18
N ALA A 257 -17.07 -29.54 -9.05
CA ALA A 257 -15.79 -30.25 -9.18
C ALA A 257 -15.65 -31.35 -8.11
N MET A 258 -15.98 -31.03 -6.86
CA MET A 258 -15.96 -32.01 -5.76
C MET A 258 -17.03 -33.08 -5.94
N ALA A 259 -18.23 -32.72 -6.42
CA ALA A 259 -19.27 -33.70 -6.74
C ALA A 259 -18.84 -34.64 -7.88
N ALA A 260 -18.18 -34.13 -8.93
CA ALA A 260 -17.67 -34.93 -10.03
C ALA A 260 -16.57 -35.91 -9.57
N GLU A 261 -15.66 -35.48 -8.69
CA GLU A 261 -14.67 -36.35 -8.06
C GLU A 261 -15.35 -37.49 -7.28
N GLU A 262 -16.36 -37.16 -6.47
CA GLU A 262 -17.08 -38.17 -5.68
C GLU A 262 -17.91 -39.11 -6.56
N LYS A 263 -18.46 -38.63 -7.69
CA LYS A 263 -19.12 -39.46 -8.71
C LYS A 263 -18.15 -40.45 -9.36
N ALA A 264 -16.98 -39.99 -9.76
CA ALA A 264 -15.95 -40.84 -10.37
C ALA A 264 -15.45 -41.90 -9.37
N ARG A 265 -15.37 -41.55 -8.07
CA ARG A 265 -15.00 -42.48 -7.01
C ARG A 265 -16.09 -43.51 -6.75
N SER A 266 -17.34 -43.07 -6.57
CA SER A 266 -18.49 -43.94 -6.29
C SER A 266 -18.78 -44.92 -7.43
N GLY A 267 -18.63 -44.49 -8.69
CA GLY A 267 -18.77 -45.33 -9.89
C GLY A 267 -17.72 -46.43 -10.01
N ASN A 268 -16.52 -46.24 -9.44
CA ASN A 268 -15.45 -47.25 -9.44
C ASN A 268 -15.45 -48.18 -8.22
N SER A 269 -16.33 -47.93 -7.23
CA SER A 269 -16.40 -48.72 -5.98
C SER A 269 -17.55 -49.73 -5.91
N PHE A 270 -18.34 -49.90 -6.98
CA PHE A 270 -19.29 -51.02 -7.09
C PHE A 270 -18.68 -52.16 -7.90
N VAL A 271 -17.64 -52.81 -7.34
CA VAL A 271 -17.32 -54.19 -7.76
C VAL A 271 -18.44 -55.06 -7.22
N GLN A 272 -19.39 -55.34 -8.11
CA GLN A 272 -20.47 -56.30 -7.94
C GLN A 272 -19.89 -57.59 -7.39
N GLY A 273 -20.37 -58.02 -6.21
CA GLY A 273 -19.88 -59.19 -5.50
C GLY A 273 -19.86 -60.41 -6.40
N GLN A 274 -18.66 -60.78 -6.85
CA GLN A 274 -18.38 -62.08 -7.43
C GLN A 274 -18.08 -63.01 -6.24
N PRO A 275 -18.93 -64.02 -5.96
CA PRO A 275 -18.69 -64.92 -4.83
C PRO A 275 -17.53 -65.85 -5.21
N GLY A 276 -16.36 -65.65 -4.59
CA GLY A 276 -15.29 -66.64 -4.62
C GLY A 276 -13.93 -66.21 -5.20
N GLY A 277 -13.62 -64.91 -5.33
CA GLY A 277 -12.27 -64.46 -5.66
C GLY A 277 -11.48 -64.13 -4.39
N LYS A 278 -10.26 -64.68 -4.25
CA LYS A 278 -9.32 -64.38 -3.16
C LYS A 278 -9.20 -62.87 -2.93
N GLN A 279 -9.09 -62.47 -1.67
CA GLN A 279 -8.76 -61.10 -1.26
C GLN A 279 -7.50 -60.64 -2.00
N ASP A 280 -7.69 -59.92 -3.10
CA ASP A 280 -6.67 -59.01 -3.58
C ASP A 280 -6.64 -57.86 -2.59
N GLU A 281 -5.44 -57.56 -2.10
CA GLU A 281 -5.13 -56.42 -1.26
C GLU A 281 -5.38 -55.13 -2.06
N SER A 282 -6.65 -54.76 -2.16
CA SER A 282 -7.10 -53.45 -2.61
C SER A 282 -6.68 -52.44 -1.55
N ILE A 283 -5.44 -51.97 -1.68
CA ILE A 283 -4.92 -50.82 -0.96
C ILE A 283 -5.81 -49.64 -1.38
N GLY A 284 -6.75 -49.27 -0.51
CA GLY A 284 -7.59 -48.10 -0.73
C GLY A 284 -6.74 -46.86 -1.02
N ALA A 285 -7.29 -45.89 -1.74
CA ALA A 285 -6.62 -44.65 -2.17
C ALA A 285 -6.12 -43.73 -1.03
N PHE A 286 -6.16 -44.20 0.22
CA PHE A 286 -5.48 -43.62 1.38
C PHE A 286 -4.75 -44.73 2.17
N GLY A 287 -3.99 -45.56 1.47
CA GLY A 287 -3.08 -46.53 2.09
C GLY A 287 -2.13 -45.85 3.08
N THR A 288 -1.72 -46.58 4.11
CA THR A 288 -0.91 -46.14 5.27
C THR A 288 0.52 -45.67 4.93
N GLY A 289 0.83 -45.43 3.66
CA GLY A 289 2.13 -45.01 3.15
C GLY A 289 2.20 -43.52 2.83
N TYR A 290 2.10 -42.63 3.83
CA TYR A 290 2.53 -41.25 3.63
C TYR A 290 4.03 -41.18 3.32
N HIS A 291 4.42 -40.35 2.34
CA HIS A 291 5.81 -40.04 2.03
C HIS A 291 6.53 -39.47 3.28
N LYS A 292 7.78 -39.87 3.51
CA LYS A 292 8.53 -39.53 4.73
C LYS A 292 8.55 -38.02 5.03
N SER A 293 8.69 -37.20 3.99
CA SER A 293 8.67 -35.73 4.13
C SER A 293 7.34 -35.16 4.64
N PHE A 294 6.22 -35.86 4.43
CA PHE A 294 4.93 -35.45 4.97
C PHE A 294 4.85 -35.81 6.46
N LYS A 295 5.25 -37.03 6.85
CA LYS A 295 5.29 -37.44 8.26
C LYS A 295 6.20 -36.52 9.11
N ASP A 296 7.35 -36.16 8.56
CA ASP A 296 8.32 -35.26 9.22
C ASP A 296 7.78 -33.83 9.41
N GLN A 297 6.80 -33.41 8.61
CA GLN A 297 6.24 -32.05 8.63
C GLN A 297 4.98 -31.91 9.51
N VAL A 298 4.25 -33.00 9.77
CA VAL A 298 3.00 -32.97 10.56
C VAL A 298 3.14 -33.56 11.97
N GLY A 299 4.34 -33.99 12.37
CA GLY A 299 4.66 -34.33 13.76
C GLY A 299 3.73 -35.39 14.38
N ARG A 300 3.48 -36.48 13.64
CA ARG A 300 2.82 -37.68 14.16
C ARG A 300 3.67 -38.92 13.87
#